data_AF-A0A8I0VJ74-F1
#
_entry.id   AF-A0A8I0VJ74-F1
#
_cell.length_a   1.000
_cell.length_b   1.000
_cell.length_c   1.000
_cell.angle_alpha   90.00
_cell.angle_beta   90.00
_cell.angle_gamma   90.00
#
_symmetry.space_group_name_H-M   'P 1'
#
loop_
_entity.id
_entity.type
_entity.pdbx_description
1 polymer ?
#
loop_
_entity_poly.entity_id
_entity_poly.type
_entity_poly.pdbx_seq_one_letter_code
_entity_poly.pdbx_strand_id
1 'polypeptide(L)'
;MVMAQPLFQLLKSKHPQAAIDCLAPPWSQPLLERMPQIRTAIPLPLQHGELGLGIRRQLGHALKGRYQHAIILPNSLKSALIPFFARIPGAPAISAKSVWVFSMICA
;
A
#
# COMPACT_ATOMS: atom_id res chain seq x y z
N MET A 1 11.38 -6.60 0.75
CA MET A 1 10.20 -6.57 -0.15
C MET A 1 9.86 -7.91 -0.79
N VAL A 2 10.78 -8.87 -0.87
CA VAL A 2 10.49 -10.22 -1.40
C VAL A 2 9.42 -10.98 -0.59
N MET A 3 9.41 -10.82 0.74
CA MET A 3 8.48 -11.54 1.64
C MET A 3 7.00 -11.14 1.51
N ALA A 4 6.68 -10.03 0.84
CA ALA A 4 5.28 -9.61 0.63
C ALA A 4 4.62 -10.31 -0.57
N GLN A 5 5.40 -10.94 -1.45
CA GLN A 5 4.89 -11.58 -2.66
C GLN A 5 3.90 -12.73 -2.39
N PRO A 6 4.12 -13.64 -1.42
CA PRO A 6 3.15 -14.68 -1.09
C PRO A 6 1.80 -14.12 -0.63
N LEU A 7 1.80 -12.98 0.07
CA LEU A 7 0.57 -12.28 0.44
C LEU A 7 -0.19 -11.81 -0.81
N PHE A 8 0.49 -11.22 -1.78
CA PHE A 8 -0.13 -10.78 -3.03
C PHE A 8 -0.70 -11.95 -3.83
N GLN A 9 0.01 -13.08 -3.87
CA GLN A 9 -0.47 -14.31 -4.50
C GLN A 9 -1.74 -14.83 -3.81
N LEU A 10 -1.76 -14.86 -2.47
CA LEU A 10 -2.93 -15.29 -1.70
C LEU A 10 -4.13 -14.36 -1.93
N LEU A 11 -3.91 -13.04 -1.96
CA LEU A 11 -4.95 -12.06 -2.22
C LEU A 11 -5.53 -12.21 -3.64
N LYS A 12 -4.69 -12.42 -4.65
CA LYS A 12 -5.14 -12.68 -6.01
C LYS A 12 -5.86 -14.02 -6.16
N SER A 13 -5.44 -15.04 -5.42
CA SER A 13 -6.12 -16.34 -5.38
C SER A 13 -7.53 -16.21 -4.78
N LYS A 14 -7.68 -15.52 -3.65
CA LYS A 14 -8.98 -15.29 -2.99
C LYS A 14 -9.86 -14.27 -3.72
N HIS A 15 -9.24 -13.29 -4.37
CA HIS A 15 -9.92 -12.21 -5.08
C HIS A 15 -9.27 -11.96 -6.45
N PRO A 16 -9.61 -12.75 -7.48
CA PRO A 16 -9.01 -12.62 -8.81
C PRO A 16 -9.17 -11.21 -9.42
N GLN A 17 -10.32 -10.57 -9.16
CA GLN A 17 -10.66 -9.23 -9.64
C GLN A 17 -10.12 -8.09 -8.76
N ALA A 18 -9.46 -8.39 -7.62
CA ALA A 18 -8.93 -7.35 -6.76
C ALA A 18 -7.79 -6.60 -7.46
N ALA A 19 -7.81 -5.27 -7.37
CA ALA A 19 -6.72 -4.44 -7.83
C ALA A 19 -5.80 -4.11 -6.66
N ILE A 20 -4.52 -4.49 -6.77
CA ILE A 20 -3.55 -4.33 -5.70
C ILE A 20 -2.56 -3.24 -6.11
N ASP A 21 -2.55 -2.14 -5.38
CA ASP A 21 -1.55 -1.09 -5.54
C ASP A 21 -0.60 -1.10 -4.34
N CYS A 22 0.68 -0.85 -4.59
CA CYS A 22 1.71 -0.88 -3.57
C CYS A 22 2.38 0.48 -3.43
N LEU A 23 2.25 1.09 -2.26
CA LEU A 23 3.03 2.24 -1.83
C LEU A 23 4.42 1.77 -1.44
N ALA A 24 5.41 2.21 -2.20
CA ALA A 24 6.79 1.83 -1.98
C ALA A 24 7.75 2.95 -2.40
N PRO A 25 8.94 3.02 -1.79
CA PRO A 25 9.95 4.00 -2.18
C PRO A 25 10.45 3.76 -3.62
N PRO A 26 10.96 4.79 -4.32
CA PRO A 26 11.34 4.68 -5.73
C PRO A 26 12.34 3.56 -6.05
N TRP A 27 13.25 3.24 -5.11
CA TRP A 27 14.26 2.19 -5.31
C TRP A 27 13.66 0.78 -5.45
N SER A 28 12.46 0.54 -4.93
CA SER A 28 11.81 -0.77 -5.01
C SER A 28 10.69 -0.86 -6.04
N GLN A 29 10.37 0.26 -6.69
CA GLN A 29 9.41 0.29 -7.78
C GLN A 29 9.74 -0.70 -8.91
N PRO A 30 11.00 -0.84 -9.38
CA PRO A 30 11.33 -1.80 -10.45
C PRO A 30 11.11 -3.27 -10.05
N LEU A 31 11.10 -3.57 -8.75
CA LEU A 31 10.80 -4.92 -8.25
C LEU A 31 9.29 -5.18 -8.28
N LEU A 32 8.49 -4.19 -7.90
CA LEU A 32 7.03 -4.31 -7.88
C LEU A 32 6.44 -4.37 -9.29
N GLU A 33 7.01 -3.63 -10.24
CA GLU A 33 6.61 -3.66 -11.66
C GLU A 33 6.83 -5.03 -12.31
N ARG A 34 7.72 -5.86 -11.75
CA ARG A 34 7.94 -7.25 -12.18
C ARG A 34 6.96 -8.24 -11.55
N MET A 35 6.12 -7.82 -10.59
CA MET A 35 5.16 -8.70 -9.93
C MET A 35 3.79 -8.64 -10.63
N PRO A 36 3.31 -9.72 -11.27
CA PRO A 36 2.04 -9.71 -12.00
C PRO A 36 0.81 -9.56 -11.09
N GLN A 37 0.96 -9.74 -9.78
CA GLN A 37 -0.11 -9.55 -8.82
C GLN A 37 -0.40 -8.06 -8.55
N ILE A 38 0.55 -7.18 -8.86
CA ILE A 38 0.49 -5.75 -8.57
C ILE A 38 0.03 -4.99 -9.82
N ARG A 39 -0.95 -4.12 -9.65
CA ARG A 39 -1.47 -3.26 -10.71
C ARG A 39 -0.61 -2.02 -10.87
N THR A 40 -0.31 -1.34 -9.76
CA THR A 40 0.44 -0.08 -9.80
C THR A 40 1.31 0.06 -8.56
N ALA A 41 2.58 0.39 -8.78
CA ALA A 41 3.49 0.85 -7.73
C ALA A 41 3.31 2.37 -7.59
N ILE A 42 2.85 2.82 -6.43
CA ILE A 42 2.69 4.23 -6.11
C ILE A 42 3.99 4.69 -5.44
N PRO A 43 4.74 5.61 -6.05
CA PRO A 43 5.99 6.07 -5.47
C PRO A 43 5.71 6.82 -4.17
N LEU A 44 6.42 6.42 -3.12
CA LEU A 44 6.45 7.12 -1.85
C LEU A 44 7.77 7.92 -1.81
N PRO A 45 7.76 9.23 -2.12
CA PRO A 45 8.95 10.07 -2.16
C PRO A 45 9.36 10.48 -0.74
N LEU A 46 9.56 9.49 0.13
CA LEU A 46 10.06 9.67 1.49
C LEU A 46 11.39 8.95 1.60
N GLN A 47 12.42 9.68 2.00
CA GLN A 47 13.71 9.10 2.31
C GLN A 47 13.68 8.50 3.73
N HIS A 48 14.60 7.57 3.94
CA HIS A 48 14.79 6.90 5.21
C HIS A 48 15.15 7.93 6.30
N GLY A 49 14.44 7.91 7.43
CA GLY A 49 14.62 8.88 8.53
C GLY A 49 13.67 10.09 8.49
N GLU A 50 13.03 10.40 7.36
CA GLU A 50 12.14 11.55 7.28
C GLU A 50 10.73 11.25 7.82
N LEU A 51 10.29 12.08 8.78
CA LEU A 51 8.91 12.01 9.28
C LEU A 51 7.91 12.41 8.20
N GLY A 52 8.26 13.31 7.26
CA GLY A 52 7.50 13.56 6.03
C GLY A 52 5.98 13.71 6.21
N LEU A 53 5.52 14.25 7.36
CA LEU A 53 4.11 14.26 7.74
C LEU A 53 3.23 15.00 6.72
N GLY A 54 3.75 16.10 6.16
CA GLY A 54 3.09 16.86 5.10
C GLY A 54 2.87 16.03 3.84
N ILE A 55 3.91 15.33 3.36
CA ILE A 55 3.85 14.45 2.19
C ILE A 55 2.90 13.27 2.45
N ARG A 56 2.96 12.64 3.63
CA ARG A 56 2.03 11.56 4.00
C ARG A 56 0.58 12.02 4.02
N ARG A 57 0.32 13.25 4.51
CA ARG A 57 -1.02 13.84 4.52
C ARG A 57 -1.51 14.17 3.12
N GLN A 58 -0.66 14.77 2.27
CA GLN A 58 -0.99 15.05 0.87
C GLN A 58 -1.28 13.76 0.10
N LEU A 59 -0.44 12.73 0.24
CA LEU A 59 -0.66 11.41 -0.35
C LEU A 59 -1.94 10.78 0.17
N GLY A 60 -2.18 10.80 1.49
CA GLY A 60 -3.41 10.28 2.06
C GLY A 60 -4.64 10.97 1.47
N HIS A 61 -4.65 12.30 1.39
CA HIS A 61 -5.74 13.04 0.74
C HIS A 61 -5.91 12.71 -0.74
N ALA A 62 -4.82 12.54 -1.50
CA ALA A 62 -4.87 12.15 -2.91
C ALA A 62 -5.43 10.73 -3.13
N LEU A 63 -5.27 9.84 -2.14
CA LEU A 63 -5.75 8.47 -2.17
C LEU A 63 -7.14 8.29 -1.55
N LYS A 64 -7.70 9.36 -0.96
CA LYS A 64 -9.02 9.33 -0.30
C LYS A 64 -10.12 8.96 -1.29
N GLY A 65 -10.92 7.96 -0.94
CA GLY A 65 -12.03 7.46 -1.76
C GLY A 65 -11.63 6.59 -2.97
N ARG A 66 -10.33 6.38 -3.20
CA ARG A 66 -9.83 5.51 -4.29
C ARG A 66 -9.69 4.04 -3.88
N TYR A 67 -9.68 3.78 -2.57
CA TYR A 67 -9.39 2.46 -2.00
C TYR A 67 -10.39 2.11 -0.92
N GLN A 68 -10.75 0.84 -0.89
CA GLN A 68 -11.69 0.29 0.09
C GLN A 68 -10.93 -0.33 1.26
N HIS A 69 -9.74 -0.88 1.00
CA HIS A 69 -8.96 -1.57 2.01
C HIS A 69 -7.48 -1.16 1.93
N ALA A 70 -6.82 -1.16 3.08
CA ALA A 70 -5.38 -0.96 3.20
C ALA A 70 -4.79 -2.07 4.06
N ILE A 71 -3.69 -2.65 3.59
CA ILE A 71 -2.89 -3.61 4.38
C ILE A 71 -1.55 -2.95 4.67
N ILE A 72 -1.19 -2.94 5.95
CA ILE A 72 0.04 -2.36 6.46
C ILE A 72 0.89 -3.53 6.99
N LEU A 73 2.02 -3.86 6.33
CA LEU A 73 2.96 -4.88 6.85
C LEU A 73 4.06 -4.34 7.78
N PRO A 74 4.52 -3.07 7.75
CA PRO A 74 5.65 -2.67 8.59
C PRO A 74 5.28 -2.54 10.05
N ASN A 75 6.26 -2.85 10.89
CA ASN A 75 6.25 -2.68 12.34
C ASN A 75 6.39 -1.20 12.78
N SER A 76 5.91 -0.22 12.00
CA SER A 76 6.04 1.20 12.33
C SER A 76 4.73 1.98 12.14
N LEU A 77 4.38 2.77 13.17
CA LEU A 77 3.20 3.64 13.21
C LEU A 77 3.16 4.64 12.03
N LYS A 78 4.34 5.05 11.54
CA LYS A 78 4.51 5.99 10.42
C LYS A 78 3.82 5.50 9.15
N SER A 79 3.71 4.18 8.97
CA SER A 79 3.08 3.52 7.83
C SER A 79 1.55 3.61 7.84
N ALA A 80 0.95 3.67 9.04
CA ALA A 80 -0.50 3.76 9.21
C ALA A 80 -1.06 5.17 8.96
N LEU A 81 -0.19 6.19 8.94
CA LEU A 81 -0.60 7.58 8.74
C LEU A 81 -1.19 7.84 7.35
N ILE A 82 -0.67 7.20 6.30
CA ILE A 82 -1.19 7.40 4.93
C ILE A 82 -2.61 6.82 4.80
N PRO A 83 -2.87 5.55 5.18
CA PRO A 83 -4.24 5.01 5.22
C PRO A 83 -5.19 5.82 6.12
N PHE A 84 -4.69 6.30 7.27
CA PHE A 84 -5.46 7.13 8.19
C PHE A 84 -5.92 8.44 7.54
N PHE A 85 -5.01 9.18 6.91
CA PHE A 85 -5.35 10.41 6.19
C PHE A 85 -6.22 10.16 4.95
N ALA A 86 -6.06 9.00 4.31
CA ALA A 86 -6.91 8.56 3.21
C ALA A 86 -8.31 8.12 3.65
N ARG A 87 -8.59 8.05 4.97
CA ARG A 87 -9.85 7.54 5.54
C ARG A 87 -10.23 6.16 4.99
N ILE A 88 -9.22 5.34 4.71
CA ILE A 88 -9.47 3.95 4.30
C ILE A 88 -9.82 3.19 5.58
N PRO A 89 -10.98 2.51 5.64
CA PRO A 89 -11.34 1.74 6.82
C PRO A 89 -10.27 0.69 7.09
N GLY A 90 -9.61 0.81 8.25
CA GLY A 90 -8.50 -0.04 8.66
C GLY A 90 -9.00 -1.19 9.51
N ALA A 91 -9.39 -2.30 8.89
CA ALA A 91 -9.61 -3.62 9.51
C ALA A 91 -9.97 -4.63 8.41
N PRO A 92 -9.69 -5.94 8.58
CA PRO A 92 -9.84 -6.94 7.52
C PRO A 92 -11.32 -7.26 7.28
N ALA A 93 -12.02 -6.42 6.52
CA ALA A 93 -13.36 -6.73 6.02
C ALA A 93 -13.23 -7.24 4.58
N ILE A 94 -13.29 -8.55 4.40
CA ILE A 94 -13.14 -9.19 3.10
C ILE A 94 -14.40 -8.88 2.25
N SER A 95 -14.35 -7.84 1.41
CA SER A 95 -15.42 -7.49 0.48
C SER A 95 -14.96 -7.48 -0.98
N ALA A 96 -15.80 -8.01 -1.86
CA ALA A 96 -15.45 -8.60 -3.15
C ALA A 96 -15.16 -7.62 -4.31
N LYS A 97 -14.96 -6.31 -4.07
CA LYS A 97 -14.64 -5.31 -5.12
C LYS A 97 -13.45 -4.40 -4.78
N SER A 98 -12.55 -4.88 -3.92
CA SER A 98 -11.64 -4.02 -3.17
C SER A 98 -10.35 -3.68 -3.93
N VAL A 99 -10.10 -2.38 -4.08
CA VAL A 99 -8.76 -1.85 -4.41
C VAL A 99 -7.97 -1.76 -3.11
N TRP A 100 -6.79 -2.39 -3.07
CA TRP A 100 -5.94 -2.51 -1.89
C TRP A 100 -4.75 -1.57 -1.99
N VAL A 101 -4.50 -0.75 -0.97
CA VAL A 101 -3.22 -0.03 -0.81
C VAL A 101 -2.33 -0.82 0.13
N PHE A 102 -1.19 -1.22 -0.39
CA PHE A 102 -0.17 -1.92 0.36
C PHE A 102 0.96 -0.95 0.74
N SER A 103 1.09 -0.53 2.00
CA SER A 103 2.15 0.41 2.41
C SER A 103 3.31 -0.30 3.09
N MET A 104 4.46 -0.39 2.42
CA MET A 104 5.72 -0.87 3.01
C MET A 104 6.70 0.28 3.20
N ILE A 105 6.83 0.76 4.45
CA ILE A 105 7.93 1.63 4.85
C ILE A 105 9.01 0.74 5.45
N CYS A 106 10.09 0.49 4.72
CA CYS A 106 11.34 0.01 5.31
C CYS A 106 11.90 1.17 6.14
N ALA A 107 11.69 1.07 7.46
CA ALA A 107 12.45 1.83 8.44
C ALA A 107 13.89 1.38 8.46
#